data_AF-A0A2S8EYZ6-F1
#
_entry.id   AF-A0A2S8EYZ6-F1
#
_cell.length_a   1.000
_cell.length_b   1.000
_cell.length_c   1.000
_cell.angle_alpha   90.00
_cell.angle_beta   90.00
_cell.angle_gamma   90.00
#
_symmetry.space_group_name_H-M   'P 1'
#
loop_
_entity.id
_entity.type
_entity.pdbx_description
1 polymer ?
#
loop_
_entity_poly.entity_id
_entity_poly.type
_entity_poly.pdbx_seq_one_letter_code
_entity_poly.pdbx_strand_id
1 'polypeptide(L)'
;MKFPHLSSSLAVLGFAICVGLLTAGCGSSDAANPPAVSINDPGSADAASQTVSTDVVGKPGKGSDFRGEEFPEVILTTTKGEIHLKLDAKKAPATVDNFLTNYISTDHYNGTIFHYVQPKGMILGGLFDSGMNPRETKSEIQNEAMNGLKNKRGTIAMSRDPSFIHSSTCQFFINCADNTSFDHIGTDDSSSFGYCVFGEVIEGMDVVDAISAVEVQSSDGFVNLPREPVQILSAHRVK
;
A
#
# COMPACT_ATOMS: atom_id res chain seq x y z
N MET A 1 24.98 -63.49 35.18
CA MET A 1 23.95 -63.97 34.23
C MET A 1 22.78 -64.59 35.01
N LYS A 2 21.66 -63.86 35.10
CA LYS A 2 20.26 -64.33 35.29
C LYS A 2 19.44 -63.16 35.89
N PHE A 3 18.33 -62.85 35.23
CA PHE A 3 17.29 -61.92 35.68
C PHE A 3 16.68 -62.35 37.02
N PRO A 4 15.97 -61.43 37.69
CA PRO A 4 14.55 -61.72 37.88
C PRO A 4 13.61 -60.53 37.62
N HIS A 5 12.45 -60.90 37.07
CA HIS A 5 11.19 -60.17 37.05
C HIS A 5 10.64 -59.93 38.47
N LEU A 6 9.89 -58.84 38.67
CA LEU A 6 8.60 -58.93 39.34
C LEU A 6 7.66 -57.79 38.91
N SER A 7 6.45 -58.17 38.53
CA SER A 7 5.33 -57.32 38.15
C SER A 7 4.47 -56.99 39.37
N SER A 8 3.76 -55.86 39.37
CA SER A 8 2.42 -55.80 39.96
C SER A 8 1.67 -54.53 39.55
N SER A 9 0.46 -54.76 39.04
CA SER A 9 -0.60 -53.84 38.65
C SER A 9 -0.96 -52.78 39.69
N LEU A 10 -1.37 -51.60 39.21
CA LEU A 10 -2.51 -50.90 39.81
C LEU A 10 -3.20 -50.03 38.76
N ALA A 11 -4.43 -50.42 38.42
CA ALA A 11 -5.38 -49.60 37.69
C ALA A 11 -6.06 -48.66 38.68
N VAL A 12 -6.07 -47.35 38.41
CA VAL A 12 -7.04 -46.42 39.01
C VAL A 12 -7.59 -45.49 37.92
N LEU A 13 -8.89 -45.64 37.78
CA LEU A 13 -9.92 -44.87 37.08
C LEU A 13 -9.92 -43.39 37.52
N GLY A 14 -10.04 -42.42 36.60
CA GLY A 14 -10.23 -41.03 37.02
C GLY A 14 -10.34 -39.97 35.92
N PHE A 15 -11.57 -39.74 35.46
CA PHE A 15 -12.11 -38.48 34.92
C PHE A 15 -11.42 -37.80 33.72
N ALA A 16 -12.04 -38.01 32.55
CA ALA A 16 -12.04 -37.03 31.48
C ALA A 16 -12.71 -35.74 31.95
N ILE A 17 -11.94 -34.66 32.09
CA ILE A 17 -12.48 -33.30 32.17
C ILE A 17 -12.24 -32.66 30.81
N CYS A 18 -13.27 -32.72 29.96
CA CYS A 18 -13.41 -31.81 28.83
C CYS A 18 -13.68 -30.40 29.39
N VAL A 19 -12.64 -29.60 29.59
CA VAL A 19 -12.81 -28.14 29.66
C VAL A 19 -12.70 -27.59 28.25
N GLY A 20 -13.85 -27.50 27.58
CA GLY A 20 -14.02 -26.63 26.43
C GLY A 20 -13.99 -25.18 26.92
N LEU A 21 -12.80 -24.60 26.99
CA LEU A 21 -12.64 -23.15 27.01
C LEU A 21 -12.63 -22.69 25.56
N LEU A 22 -13.84 -22.39 25.08
CA LEU A 22 -14.07 -21.44 23.99
C LEU A 22 -13.52 -20.09 24.44
N THR A 23 -12.21 -19.87 24.24
CA THR A 23 -11.72 -18.51 24.15
C THR A 23 -12.20 -17.99 22.80
N ALA A 24 -13.30 -17.25 22.85
CA ALA A 24 -13.61 -16.23 21.87
C ALA A 24 -12.42 -15.25 21.88
N GLY A 25 -11.37 -15.59 21.13
CA GLY A 25 -10.31 -14.67 20.77
C GLY A 25 -10.91 -13.73 19.74
N CYS A 26 -11.34 -12.57 20.21
CA CYS A 26 -11.63 -11.41 19.39
C CYS A 26 -10.41 -11.19 18.48
N GLY A 27 -10.55 -11.55 17.21
CA GLY A 27 -9.55 -11.26 16.19
C GLY A 27 -9.57 -9.76 15.95
N SER A 28 -8.80 -9.03 16.75
CA SER A 28 -8.31 -7.72 16.34
C SER A 28 -7.49 -7.96 15.08
N SER A 29 -8.08 -7.66 13.92
CA SER A 29 -7.32 -7.46 12.70
C SER A 29 -6.51 -6.20 12.91
N ASP A 30 -5.36 -6.32 13.57
CA ASP A 30 -4.39 -5.22 13.65
C ASP A 30 -3.93 -4.98 12.21
N ALA A 31 -4.44 -3.90 11.62
CA ALA A 31 -3.95 -3.41 10.35
C ALA A 31 -2.48 -3.04 10.56
N ALA A 32 -1.59 -3.94 10.14
CA ALA A 32 -0.17 -3.69 10.16
C ALA A 32 0.12 -2.47 9.26
N ASN A 33 1.09 -1.64 9.64
CA ASN A 33 1.54 -0.54 8.80
C ASN A 33 1.78 -1.04 7.36
N PRO A 34 1.49 -0.21 6.32
CA PRO A 34 1.85 -0.55 4.95
C PRO A 34 3.31 -1.01 4.91
N PRO A 35 3.62 -2.15 4.27
CA PRO A 35 4.99 -2.63 4.19
C PRO A 35 5.85 -1.54 3.52
N ALA A 36 6.84 -1.07 4.26
CA ALA A 36 7.73 -0.03 3.80
C ALA A 36 8.73 -0.64 2.83
N VAL A 37 8.57 -0.36 1.53
CA VAL A 37 9.72 -0.42 0.62
C VAL A 37 10.25 0.99 0.50
N SER A 38 11.24 1.30 1.34
CA SER A 38 12.08 2.47 1.17
C SER A 38 13.03 2.17 0.01
N ILE A 39 12.95 2.97 -1.05
CA ILE A 39 13.78 2.82 -2.27
C ILE A 39 15.21 3.31 -2.07
N ASN A 40 15.53 3.81 -0.87
CA ASN A 40 16.83 4.38 -0.52
C ASN A 40 17.72 3.38 0.23
N ASP A 41 17.97 2.21 -0.34
CA ASP A 41 19.22 1.47 -0.08
C ASP A 41 19.54 0.41 -1.16
N PRO A 42 20.08 0.79 -2.34
CA PRO A 42 20.84 -0.15 -3.13
C PRO A 42 22.27 -0.18 -2.59
N GLY A 43 22.63 -1.29 -1.93
CA GLY A 43 24.00 -1.54 -1.51
C GLY A 43 25.00 -1.28 -2.64
N SER A 44 25.93 -0.35 -2.36
CA SER A 44 27.32 -0.27 -2.80
C SER A 44 27.73 -1.16 -3.98
N ALA A 45 27.81 -0.56 -5.17
CA ALA A 45 28.87 -0.86 -6.12
C ALA A 45 29.26 0.43 -6.88
N ASP A 46 30.51 0.86 -6.66
CA ASP A 46 31.22 1.87 -7.43
C ASP A 46 31.03 1.70 -8.96
N ALA A 47 30.73 2.79 -9.66
CA ALA A 47 31.73 3.47 -10.49
C ALA A 47 31.12 4.49 -11.46
N ALA A 48 31.87 5.58 -11.62
CA ALA A 48 31.97 6.46 -12.78
C ALA A 48 30.92 7.58 -12.96
N SER A 49 31.29 8.71 -12.34
CA SER A 49 31.10 10.06 -12.89
C SER A 49 31.28 10.12 -14.42
N GLN A 50 30.28 10.67 -15.12
CA GLN A 50 30.51 11.48 -16.31
C GLN A 50 29.52 12.66 -16.37
N THR A 51 30.11 13.85 -16.34
CA THR A 51 29.53 15.14 -16.70
C THR A 51 29.28 15.24 -18.21
N VAL A 52 28.08 15.60 -18.65
CA VAL A 52 27.86 16.35 -19.90
C VAL A 52 26.65 17.28 -19.74
N SER A 53 26.88 18.56 -20.04
CA SER A 53 25.90 19.64 -20.06
C SER A 53 25.28 19.85 -21.45
N THR A 54 24.19 20.63 -21.43
CA THR A 54 23.60 21.49 -22.47
C THR A 54 22.62 20.90 -23.50
N ASP A 55 21.39 21.41 -23.37
CA ASP A 55 20.53 21.99 -24.41
C ASP A 55 19.98 21.11 -25.54
N VAL A 56 18.72 20.68 -25.37
CA VAL A 56 17.74 20.66 -26.47
C VAL A 56 16.41 21.23 -25.98
N VAL A 57 16.13 22.47 -26.39
CA VAL A 57 14.80 23.08 -26.32
C VAL A 57 13.87 22.31 -27.26
N GLY A 58 13.05 21.44 -26.68
CA GLY A 58 11.93 20.77 -27.32
C GLY A 58 10.62 21.53 -27.08
N LYS A 59 9.93 21.87 -28.17
CA LYS A 59 8.61 22.50 -28.26
C LYS A 59 7.58 21.91 -27.27
N PRO A 60 6.74 22.71 -26.59
CA PRO A 60 5.79 22.20 -25.62
C PRO A 60 4.72 21.36 -26.33
N GLY A 61 4.68 20.07 -26.03
CA GLY A 61 3.50 19.24 -26.25
C GLY A 61 2.34 19.77 -25.39
N LYS A 62 1.10 19.57 -25.85
CA LYS A 62 -0.13 19.94 -25.13
C LYS A 62 -0.17 19.27 -23.74
N GLY A 63 0.40 19.94 -22.74
CA GLY A 63 0.19 19.61 -21.33
C GLY A 63 -1.19 20.12 -20.94
N SER A 64 -2.08 19.21 -20.53
CA SER A 64 -3.30 19.60 -19.82
C SER A 64 -2.87 20.23 -18.51
N ASP A 65 -3.14 21.52 -18.33
CA ASP A 65 -2.93 22.21 -17.07
C ASP A 65 -3.83 21.55 -16.01
N PHE A 66 -3.22 20.86 -15.04
CA PHE A 66 -3.92 20.22 -13.93
C PHE A 66 -4.39 21.23 -12.87
N ARG A 67 -4.08 22.52 -13.05
CA ARG A 67 -4.31 23.56 -12.05
C ARG A 67 -5.74 24.10 -12.15
N GLY A 68 -6.54 23.89 -11.10
CA GLY A 68 -7.80 24.60 -10.88
C GLY A 68 -9.01 23.74 -10.54
N GLU A 69 -8.94 22.41 -10.69
CA GLU A 69 -10.02 21.52 -10.27
C GLU A 69 -9.86 21.11 -8.81
N GLU A 70 -10.90 21.36 -8.00
CA GLU A 70 -10.90 21.02 -6.58
C GLU A 70 -10.99 19.51 -6.32
N PHE A 71 -11.68 18.78 -7.21
CA PHE A 71 -11.90 17.34 -7.08
C PHE A 71 -11.63 16.58 -8.39
N PRO A 72 -10.37 16.46 -8.83
CA PRO A 72 -10.03 15.73 -10.04
C PRO A 72 -10.43 14.25 -9.94
N GLU A 73 -10.88 13.66 -11.05
CA GLU A 73 -11.22 12.24 -11.12
C GLU A 73 -10.19 11.44 -11.91
N VAL A 74 -9.91 10.21 -11.46
CA VAL A 74 -8.94 9.28 -12.08
C VAL A 74 -9.54 7.89 -12.18
N ILE A 75 -9.37 7.24 -13.33
CA ILE A 75 -9.73 5.84 -13.53
C ILE A 75 -8.46 4.99 -13.54
N LEU A 76 -8.41 4.00 -12.65
CA LEU A 76 -7.44 2.92 -12.67
C LEU A 76 -8.07 1.70 -13.34
N THR A 77 -7.66 1.36 -14.56
CA THR A 77 -8.06 0.12 -15.21
C THR A 77 -7.12 -0.99 -14.77
N THR A 78 -7.63 -2.01 -14.09
CA THR A 78 -6.84 -3.14 -13.59
C THR A 78 -7.21 -4.44 -14.29
N THR A 79 -6.40 -5.47 -14.11
CA THR A 79 -6.72 -6.86 -14.52
C THR A 79 -7.98 -7.44 -13.85
N LYS A 80 -8.52 -6.79 -12.81
CA LYS A 80 -9.75 -7.21 -12.11
C LYS A 80 -10.96 -6.30 -12.39
N GLY A 81 -10.79 -5.20 -13.12
CA GLY A 81 -11.83 -4.21 -13.38
C GLY A 81 -11.34 -2.78 -13.17
N GLU A 82 -12.24 -1.82 -13.31
CA GLU A 82 -11.94 -0.40 -13.12
C GLU A 82 -12.21 0.06 -11.69
N ILE A 83 -11.37 0.98 -11.21
CA ILE A 83 -11.54 1.70 -9.94
C ILE A 83 -11.55 3.18 -10.28
N HIS A 84 -12.65 3.85 -9.95
CA HIS A 84 -12.81 5.28 -10.19
C HIS A 84 -12.56 6.04 -8.90
N LEU A 85 -11.66 7.00 -8.95
CA LEU A 85 -11.19 7.79 -7.83
C LEU A 85 -11.64 9.23 -8.00
N LYS A 86 -12.13 9.83 -6.91
CA LYS A 86 -12.27 11.28 -6.77
C LYS A 86 -11.24 11.79 -5.77
N LEU A 87 -10.35 12.65 -6.22
CA LEU A 87 -9.26 13.22 -5.41
C LEU A 87 -9.74 14.49 -4.68
N ASP A 88 -9.07 14.90 -3.61
CA ASP A 88 -9.38 16.13 -2.85
C ASP A 88 -8.19 17.09 -2.88
N ALA A 89 -8.10 17.90 -3.94
CA ALA A 89 -7.02 18.87 -4.12
C ALA A 89 -7.12 20.06 -3.14
N LYS A 90 -8.26 20.23 -2.45
CA LYS A 90 -8.42 21.27 -1.42
C LYS A 90 -7.73 20.87 -0.13
N LYS A 91 -7.83 19.59 0.24
CA LYS A 91 -7.29 19.07 1.50
C LYS A 91 -5.89 18.48 1.36
N ALA A 92 -5.52 17.98 0.19
CA ALA A 92 -4.20 17.40 -0.07
C ALA A 92 -3.57 17.95 -1.37
N PRO A 93 -3.41 19.29 -1.50
CA PRO A 93 -2.97 19.90 -2.75
C PRO A 93 -1.61 19.38 -3.24
N ALA A 94 -0.62 19.23 -2.37
CA ALA A 94 0.70 18.75 -2.79
C ALA A 94 0.66 17.26 -3.17
N THR A 95 -0.13 16.47 -2.44
CA THR A 95 -0.29 15.04 -2.70
C THR A 95 -1.02 14.79 -4.02
N VAL A 96 -2.11 15.52 -4.28
CA VAL A 96 -2.88 15.41 -5.53
C VAL A 96 -2.06 15.91 -6.72
N ASP A 97 -1.34 17.03 -6.60
CA ASP A 97 -0.45 17.50 -7.67
C ASP A 97 0.65 16.48 -7.98
N ASN A 98 1.27 15.88 -6.95
CA ASN A 98 2.24 14.81 -7.14
C ASN A 98 1.64 13.61 -7.88
N PHE A 99 0.49 13.11 -7.42
CA PHE A 99 -0.18 11.97 -8.04
C PHE A 99 -0.52 12.24 -9.51
N LEU A 100 -1.10 13.40 -9.82
CA LEU A 100 -1.54 13.76 -11.17
C LEU A 100 -0.38 14.14 -12.09
N THR A 101 0.46 15.08 -11.66
CA THR A 101 1.48 15.69 -12.51
C THR A 101 2.70 14.79 -12.65
N ASN A 102 3.17 14.15 -11.58
CA ASN A 102 4.39 13.34 -11.66
C ASN A 102 4.13 11.92 -12.17
N TYR A 103 2.96 11.34 -11.88
CA TYR A 103 2.75 9.91 -12.06
C TYR A 103 1.60 9.55 -13.03
N ILE A 104 0.45 10.22 -12.98
CA ILE A 104 -0.61 10.00 -13.97
C ILE A 104 -0.21 10.58 -15.34
N SER A 105 0.33 11.80 -15.39
CA SER A 105 0.66 12.46 -16.67
C SER A 105 1.81 11.80 -17.45
N THR A 106 2.59 10.96 -16.76
CA THR A 106 3.76 10.27 -17.29
C THR A 106 3.53 8.76 -17.48
N ASP A 107 2.27 8.30 -17.35
CA ASP A 107 1.90 6.89 -17.45
C ASP A 107 2.67 5.98 -16.46
N HIS A 108 3.16 6.53 -15.35
CA HIS A 108 4.03 5.81 -14.41
C HIS A 108 3.39 4.53 -13.88
N TYR A 109 2.08 4.60 -13.57
CA TYR A 109 1.33 3.49 -13.01
C TYR A 109 0.99 2.39 -14.04
N ASN A 110 1.11 2.65 -15.35
CA ASN A 110 0.79 1.68 -16.39
C ASN A 110 1.77 0.50 -16.35
N GLY A 111 1.25 -0.69 -16.08
CA GLY A 111 2.01 -1.92 -15.88
C GLY A 111 2.58 -2.10 -14.48
N THR A 112 2.24 -1.22 -13.53
CA THR A 112 2.56 -1.46 -12.10
C THR A 112 1.58 -2.45 -11.49
N ILE A 113 1.95 -3.05 -10.36
CA ILE A 113 1.12 -4.02 -9.64
C ILE A 113 0.71 -3.54 -8.26
N PHE A 114 -0.38 -4.12 -7.75
CA PHE A 114 -0.63 -4.20 -6.32
C PHE A 114 0.29 -5.28 -5.74
N HIS A 115 1.32 -4.86 -5.01
CA HIS A 115 2.38 -5.74 -4.49
C HIS A 115 2.17 -6.09 -3.01
N TYR A 116 1.09 -5.62 -2.40
CA TYR A 116 0.62 -6.07 -1.09
C TYR A 116 -0.91 -5.96 -1.05
N VAL A 117 -1.58 -7.03 -0.63
CA VAL A 117 -3.04 -7.06 -0.47
C VAL A 117 -3.42 -7.74 0.83
N GLN A 118 -4.30 -7.12 1.61
CA GLN A 118 -4.78 -7.68 2.87
C GLN A 118 -6.30 -7.49 2.97
N PRO A 119 -7.08 -8.58 3.01
CA PRO A 119 -8.51 -8.51 3.31
C PRO A 119 -8.74 -7.77 4.62
N LYS A 120 -9.74 -6.87 4.65
CA LYS A 120 -10.04 -6.00 5.80
C LYS A 120 -8.87 -5.11 6.26
N GLY A 121 -7.88 -4.89 5.40
CA GLY A 121 -6.78 -3.95 5.61
C GLY A 121 -6.74 -2.96 4.45
N MET A 122 -5.82 -3.19 3.51
CA MET A 122 -5.62 -2.34 2.34
C MET A 122 -5.10 -3.13 1.13
N ILE A 123 -5.13 -2.50 -0.03
CA ILE A 123 -4.36 -2.90 -1.22
C ILE A 123 -3.34 -1.79 -1.54
N LEU A 124 -2.06 -2.14 -1.68
CA LEU A 124 -0.94 -1.20 -1.88
C LEU A 124 -0.26 -1.49 -3.22
N GLY A 125 -0.01 -0.43 -3.99
CA GLY A 125 0.53 -0.53 -5.34
C GLY A 125 1.30 0.70 -5.81
N GLY A 126 1.68 0.69 -7.08
CA GLY A 126 2.18 1.86 -7.79
C GLY A 126 3.71 2.01 -7.89
N LEU A 127 4.51 1.07 -7.35
CA LEU A 127 5.97 1.09 -7.46
C LEU A 127 6.54 -0.01 -8.36
N PHE A 128 6.13 -1.26 -8.15
CA PHE A 128 6.73 -2.41 -8.82
C PHE A 128 6.01 -2.75 -10.12
N ASP A 129 6.75 -3.22 -11.11
CA ASP A 129 6.20 -3.94 -12.26
C ASP A 129 5.92 -5.42 -11.95
N SER A 130 5.40 -6.17 -12.92
CA SER A 130 5.09 -7.60 -12.75
C SER A 130 6.31 -8.50 -12.51
N GLY A 131 7.51 -8.00 -12.81
CA GLY A 131 8.77 -8.67 -12.51
C GLY A 131 9.34 -8.30 -11.15
N MET A 132 8.58 -7.60 -10.30
CA MET A 132 9.02 -7.07 -9.00
C MET A 132 10.20 -6.08 -9.11
N ASN A 133 10.36 -5.42 -10.25
CA ASN A 133 11.34 -4.35 -10.40
C ASN A 133 10.71 -3.00 -9.99
N PRO A 134 11.33 -2.23 -9.09
CA PRO A 134 10.82 -0.91 -8.73
C PRO A 134 10.98 0.07 -9.89
N ARG A 135 9.98 0.91 -10.12
CA ARG A 135 10.08 2.02 -11.05
C ARG A 135 10.79 3.22 -10.45
N GLU A 136 11.44 4.00 -11.30
CA GLU A 136 12.05 5.26 -10.88
C GLU A 136 11.02 6.24 -10.33
N THR A 137 11.30 6.82 -9.17
CA THR A 137 10.41 7.79 -8.52
C THR A 137 10.91 9.22 -8.64
N LYS A 138 10.03 10.18 -8.36
CA LYS A 138 10.39 11.59 -8.18
C LYS A 138 10.76 11.84 -6.72
N SER A 139 11.10 13.10 -6.43
CA SER A 139 11.41 13.57 -5.08
C SER A 139 10.26 13.31 -4.12
N GLU A 140 10.62 13.09 -2.86
CA GLU A 140 9.66 12.90 -1.77
C GLU A 140 8.82 14.16 -1.55
N ILE A 141 7.56 13.96 -1.14
CA ILE A 141 6.62 15.05 -0.83
C ILE A 141 6.40 15.22 0.67
N GLN A 142 5.99 16.44 1.04
CA GLN A 142 5.53 16.74 2.39
C GLN A 142 4.26 15.94 2.70
N ASN A 143 4.13 15.53 3.96
CA ASN A 143 3.02 14.67 4.38
C ASN A 143 1.86 15.55 4.87
N GLU A 144 0.73 15.46 4.19
CA GLU A 144 -0.46 16.28 4.46
C GLU A 144 -1.50 15.53 5.35
N ALA A 145 -1.11 14.48 6.09
CA ALA A 145 -2.03 13.68 6.92
C ALA A 145 -2.79 14.47 8.00
N MET A 146 -2.34 15.68 8.34
CA MET A 146 -3.06 16.60 9.24
C MET A 146 -4.28 17.29 8.60
N ASN A 147 -4.62 17.00 7.34
CA ASN A 147 -5.71 17.61 6.60
C ASN A 147 -7.14 17.26 7.10
N GLY A 148 -7.25 16.43 8.14
CA GLY A 148 -8.52 16.04 8.76
C GLY A 148 -9.29 14.93 8.04
N LEU A 149 -8.79 14.42 6.91
CA LEU A 149 -9.31 13.19 6.30
C LEU A 149 -8.87 11.97 7.12
N LYS A 150 -9.65 10.89 7.02
CA LYS A 150 -9.48 9.67 7.82
C LYS A 150 -9.35 8.46 6.91
N ASN A 151 -8.53 7.49 7.31
CA ASN A 151 -8.26 6.23 6.61
C ASN A 151 -9.44 5.26 6.77
N LYS A 152 -10.61 5.69 6.29
CA LYS A 152 -11.84 4.91 6.26
C LYS A 152 -11.85 4.00 5.04
N ARG A 153 -12.68 2.97 5.07
CA ARG A 153 -12.92 2.12 3.89
C ARG A 153 -13.27 2.98 2.67
N GLY A 154 -12.62 2.66 1.55
CA GLY A 154 -12.80 3.34 0.27
C GLY A 154 -11.94 4.58 0.08
N THR A 155 -11.17 5.04 1.07
CA THR A 155 -10.24 6.15 0.84
C THR A 155 -8.93 5.68 0.21
N ILE A 156 -8.31 6.56 -0.59
CA ILE A 156 -6.96 6.39 -1.13
C ILE A 156 -5.99 7.29 -0.35
N ALA A 157 -4.84 6.72 0.03
CA ALA A 157 -3.81 7.40 0.80
C ALA A 157 -2.40 7.10 0.29
N MET A 158 -1.47 8.01 0.53
CA MET A 158 -0.06 7.81 0.16
C MET A 158 0.64 6.88 1.14
N SER A 159 1.38 5.90 0.61
CA SER A 159 2.31 5.11 1.39
C SER A 159 3.58 5.92 1.68
N ARG A 160 4.29 5.55 2.76
CA ARG A 160 5.54 6.16 3.19
C ARG A 160 6.36 5.17 4.00
N ASP A 161 7.64 5.48 4.18
CA ASP A 161 8.46 4.84 5.20
C ASP A 161 7.91 5.23 6.60
N PRO A 162 7.60 4.26 7.49
CA PRO A 162 7.12 4.55 8.84
C PRO A 162 8.17 5.30 9.69
N SER A 163 9.45 5.21 9.33
CA SER A 163 10.57 5.89 10.00
C SER A 163 10.69 7.36 9.59
N PHE A 164 10.19 7.74 8.41
CA PHE A 164 10.33 9.10 7.87
C PHE A 164 8.98 9.70 7.48
N ILE A 165 8.58 10.80 8.13
CA ILE A 165 7.28 11.46 7.90
C ILE A 165 7.08 11.88 6.45
N HIS A 166 8.12 12.48 5.84
CA HIS A 166 8.08 13.09 4.51
C HIS A 166 8.80 12.23 3.47
N SER A 167 8.38 10.97 3.30
CA SER A 167 9.03 10.00 2.40
C SER A 167 8.11 9.45 1.30
N SER A 168 6.89 9.97 1.17
CA SER A 168 5.97 9.54 0.12
C SER A 168 6.47 9.96 -1.26
N THR A 169 6.36 9.05 -2.23
CA THR A 169 6.69 9.29 -3.65
C THR A 169 5.53 8.88 -4.55
N CYS A 170 5.52 7.66 -5.11
CA CYS A 170 4.49 7.16 -6.03
C CYS A 170 3.50 6.17 -5.40
N GLN A 171 3.90 5.49 -4.32
CA GLN A 171 3.14 4.40 -3.75
C GLN A 171 1.87 4.90 -3.06
N PHE A 172 0.75 4.26 -3.36
CA PHE A 172 -0.54 4.55 -2.74
C PHE A 172 -1.20 3.25 -2.29
N PHE A 173 -2.09 3.36 -1.31
CA PHE A 173 -2.97 2.28 -0.91
C PHE A 173 -4.43 2.71 -0.91
N ILE A 174 -5.33 1.74 -1.14
CA ILE A 174 -6.77 1.90 -0.99
C ILE A 174 -7.22 1.12 0.25
N ASN A 175 -7.89 1.81 1.16
CA ASN A 175 -8.39 1.24 2.41
C ASN A 175 -9.56 0.29 2.14
N CYS A 176 -9.39 -0.99 2.50
CA CYS A 176 -10.44 -2.02 2.41
C CYS A 176 -11.28 -2.10 3.71
N ALA A 177 -10.88 -1.41 4.77
CA ALA A 177 -11.60 -1.27 6.03
C ALA A 177 -11.29 0.10 6.65
N ASP A 178 -11.93 0.40 7.78
CA ASP A 178 -11.58 1.56 8.58
C ASP A 178 -10.28 1.28 9.35
N ASN A 179 -9.17 1.88 8.90
CA ASN A 179 -7.83 1.71 9.45
C ASN A 179 -7.45 2.92 10.32
N THR A 180 -8.13 3.10 11.46
CA THR A 180 -7.95 4.28 12.32
C THR A 180 -6.54 4.41 12.90
N SER A 181 -5.76 3.33 12.94
CA SER A 181 -4.33 3.35 13.32
C SER A 181 -3.45 4.12 12.33
N PHE A 182 -3.92 4.38 11.12
CA PHE A 182 -3.20 5.13 10.09
C PHE A 182 -3.51 6.63 10.11
N ASP A 183 -4.45 7.07 10.94
CA ASP A 183 -4.85 8.47 11.05
C ASP A 183 -3.80 9.28 11.80
N HIS A 184 -3.64 10.55 11.39
CA HIS A 184 -2.92 11.52 12.18
C HIS A 184 -3.61 11.75 13.54
N ILE A 185 -2.86 11.63 14.63
CA ILE A 185 -3.37 11.78 16.00
C ILE A 185 -2.90 13.06 16.71
N GLY A 186 -2.30 14.02 15.99
CA GLY A 186 -1.92 15.32 16.55
C GLY A 186 -0.48 15.40 17.09
N THR A 187 0.39 14.48 16.69
CA THR A 187 1.81 14.41 17.10
C THR A 187 2.73 14.52 15.88
N ASP A 188 3.92 15.07 16.10
CA ASP A 188 4.98 15.16 15.08
C ASP A 188 5.95 13.97 15.13
N ASP A 189 5.57 12.89 15.83
CA ASP A 189 6.36 11.66 15.93
C ASP A 189 6.14 10.80 14.68
N SER A 190 7.23 10.35 14.05
CA SER A 190 7.16 9.63 12.77
C SER A 190 6.29 8.37 12.79
N SER A 191 6.28 7.66 13.93
CA SER A 191 5.46 6.47 14.14
C SER A 191 3.96 6.74 14.27
N SER A 192 3.55 7.98 14.54
CA SER A 192 2.16 8.36 14.80
C SER A 192 1.65 9.55 13.96
N PHE A 193 2.47 10.09 13.06
CA PHE A 193 2.07 11.16 12.16
C PHE A 193 0.94 10.73 11.19
N GLY A 194 0.82 9.43 10.90
CA GLY A 194 -0.20 8.86 10.02
C GLY A 194 0.13 8.93 8.52
N TYR A 195 -0.87 8.62 7.70
CA TYR A 195 -0.79 8.52 6.24
C TYR A 195 -1.79 9.49 5.58
N CYS A 196 -1.31 10.24 4.59
CA CYS A 196 -2.10 11.28 3.93
C CYS A 196 -3.18 10.66 3.04
N VAL A 197 -4.44 10.76 3.46
CA VAL A 197 -5.60 10.52 2.59
C VAL A 197 -5.75 11.71 1.65
N PHE A 198 -5.89 11.42 0.36
CA PHE A 198 -5.97 12.44 -0.70
C PHE A 198 -7.13 12.23 -1.67
N GLY A 199 -8.03 11.29 -1.39
CA GLY A 199 -9.22 11.04 -2.18
C GLY A 199 -10.02 9.83 -1.70
N GLU A 200 -10.99 9.42 -2.52
CA GLU A 200 -11.85 8.27 -2.28
C GLU A 200 -12.23 7.55 -3.58
N VAL A 201 -12.55 6.26 -3.46
CA VAL A 201 -13.16 5.46 -4.52
C VAL A 201 -14.63 5.84 -4.64
N ILE A 202 -15.03 6.28 -5.82
CA ILE A 202 -16.42 6.63 -6.14
C ILE A 202 -17.15 5.52 -6.89
N GLU A 203 -16.43 4.68 -7.65
CA GLU A 203 -16.94 3.47 -8.31
C GLU A 203 -15.87 2.36 -8.30
N GLY A 204 -16.29 1.09 -8.29
CA GLY A 204 -15.35 -0.06 -8.32
C GLY A 204 -14.87 -0.54 -6.94
N MET A 205 -15.62 -0.28 -5.86
CA MET A 205 -15.29 -0.86 -4.55
C MET A 205 -15.39 -2.39 -4.51
N ASP A 206 -16.24 -2.99 -5.34
CA ASP A 206 -16.31 -4.43 -5.55
C ASP A 206 -15.04 -4.97 -6.23
N VAL A 207 -14.43 -4.19 -7.14
CA VAL A 207 -13.13 -4.49 -7.74
C VAL A 207 -12.03 -4.42 -6.66
N VAL A 208 -12.02 -3.37 -5.82
CA VAL A 208 -11.09 -3.27 -4.67
C VAL A 208 -11.21 -4.49 -3.76
N ASP A 209 -12.44 -4.91 -3.44
CA ASP A 209 -12.67 -6.10 -2.62
C ASP A 209 -12.16 -7.38 -3.29
N ALA A 210 -12.41 -7.55 -4.59
CA ALA A 210 -11.94 -8.69 -5.36
C ALA A 210 -10.40 -8.75 -5.39
N ILE A 211 -9.71 -7.61 -5.51
CA ILE A 211 -8.25 -7.51 -5.43
C ILE A 211 -7.78 -7.88 -4.02
N SER A 212 -8.44 -7.37 -2.98
CA SER A 212 -8.04 -7.65 -1.59
C SER A 212 -8.13 -9.13 -1.22
N ALA A 213 -8.98 -9.89 -1.90
CA ALA A 213 -9.28 -11.30 -1.63
C ALA A 213 -8.49 -12.31 -2.47
N VAL A 214 -7.56 -11.87 -3.33
CA VAL A 214 -6.74 -12.79 -4.13
C VAL A 214 -5.82 -13.64 -3.24
N GLU A 215 -5.41 -14.80 -3.75
CA GLU A 215 -4.45 -15.64 -3.05
C GLU A 215 -3.08 -14.96 -2.98
N VAL A 216 -2.47 -14.95 -1.80
CA VAL A 216 -1.18 -14.33 -1.55
C VAL A 216 -0.09 -15.34 -1.18
N GLN A 217 1.15 -14.89 -1.26
CA GLN A 217 2.34 -15.60 -0.85
C GLN A 217 3.34 -14.65 -0.18
N SER A 218 4.33 -15.23 0.48
CA SER A 218 5.55 -14.52 0.88
C SER A 218 6.67 -14.88 -0.09
N SER A 219 7.33 -13.89 -0.67
CA SER A 219 8.47 -14.07 -1.59
C SER A 219 9.45 -12.92 -1.44
N ASP A 220 10.75 -13.21 -1.42
CA ASP A 220 11.83 -12.21 -1.49
C ASP A 220 11.69 -11.02 -0.51
N GLY A 221 11.25 -11.31 0.71
CA GLY A 221 11.04 -10.28 1.75
C GLY A 221 9.68 -9.55 1.67
N PHE A 222 8.90 -9.77 0.62
CA PHE A 222 7.51 -9.32 0.54
C PHE A 222 6.59 -10.33 1.23
N VAL A 223 5.68 -9.82 2.04
CA VAL A 223 4.58 -10.56 2.65
C VAL A 223 3.27 -10.15 1.98
N ASN A 224 2.28 -11.05 1.95
CA ASN A 224 0.97 -10.78 1.34
C ASN A 224 1.05 -10.31 -0.13
N LEU A 225 2.03 -10.80 -0.88
CA LEU A 225 2.19 -10.54 -2.31
C LEU A 225 1.19 -11.40 -3.09
N PRO A 226 0.36 -10.86 -4.00
CA PRO A 226 -0.51 -11.67 -4.84
C PRO A 226 0.27 -12.76 -5.59
N ARG A 227 -0.24 -13.99 -5.59
CA ARG A 227 0.37 -15.10 -6.37
C ARG A 227 0.29 -14.84 -7.87
N GLU A 228 -0.86 -14.36 -8.33
CA GLU A 228 -1.04 -13.83 -9.66
C GLU A 228 -0.99 -12.29 -9.57
N PRO A 229 -0.05 -11.63 -10.25
CA PRO A 229 0.07 -10.18 -10.18
C PRO A 229 -1.20 -9.47 -10.65
N VAL A 230 -1.78 -8.64 -9.79
CA VAL A 230 -2.87 -7.73 -10.16
C VAL A 230 -2.26 -6.45 -10.72
N GLN A 231 -2.25 -6.34 -12.05
CA GLN A 231 -1.69 -5.18 -12.75
C GLN A 231 -2.70 -4.04 -12.90
N ILE A 232 -2.20 -2.80 -12.80
CA ILE A 232 -2.81 -1.58 -13.28
C ILE A 232 -2.43 -1.46 -14.76
N LEU A 233 -3.38 -1.73 -15.66
CA LEU A 233 -3.20 -1.71 -17.10
C LEU A 233 -3.05 -0.28 -17.61
N SER A 234 -3.87 0.63 -17.08
CA SER A 234 -3.77 2.07 -17.33
C SER A 234 -4.27 2.87 -16.13
N ALA A 235 -3.75 4.08 -15.99
CA ALA A 235 -4.24 5.07 -15.03
C ALA A 235 -4.35 6.42 -15.73
N HIS A 236 -5.54 7.01 -15.75
CA HIS A 236 -5.75 8.28 -16.46
C HIS A 236 -6.76 9.17 -15.77
N ARG A 237 -6.59 10.48 -15.93
CA ARG A 237 -7.53 11.49 -15.45
C ARG A 237 -8.76 11.57 -16.37
N VAL A 238 -9.93 11.67 -15.78
CA VAL A 238 -11.20 11.95 -16.48
C VAL A 238 -11.24 13.44 -16.83
N LYS A 239 -11.63 13.78 -18.06
CA LYS A 239 -11.66 15.16 -18.59
C LYS A 239 -13.06 15.73 -18.60
#